data_AF-Q4R127-F1
#
_entry.id   AF-Q4R127-F1
#
_cell.length_a   1.000
_cell.length_b   1.000
_cell.length_c   1.000
_cell.angle_alpha   90.00
_cell.angle_beta   90.00
_cell.angle_gamma   90.00
#
_symmetry.space_group_name_H-M   'P 1'
#
loop_
_entity.id
_entity.type
_entity.pdbx_description
1 polymer ?
#
loop_
_entity_poly.entity_id
_entity_poly.type
_entity_poly.pdbx_seq_one_letter_code
_entity_poly.pdbx_strand_id
1 'polypeptide(L)'
;MLKEIILIFYSFMVVFGHPPKCYLPQAKGTSSNCSYEASIRYHFDPKTNICHAFKYEGCGGNVNNYETPGDCGQNCNVDEKTYIQCALGAPPIFDSRGNNNCPLTSEETGEGCESDEAVCKYFSTMALCCNKTVEVGLKEDQSTTCPSGKSRWQIGGITVLAKTCDDVICPNGYTCQNGMFFSYCCEN
;
A
#
# COMPACT_ATOMS: atom_id res chain seq x y z
N MET A 1 -7.46 40.25 -11.82
CA MET A 1 -6.86 39.36 -12.84
C MET A 1 -5.64 38.61 -12.33
N LEU A 2 -4.56 39.27 -11.87
CA LEU A 2 -3.36 38.55 -11.38
C LEU A 2 -3.62 37.61 -10.18
N LYS A 3 -4.49 38.01 -9.23
CA LYS A 3 -4.92 37.13 -8.12
C LYS A 3 -5.62 35.86 -8.60
N GLU A 4 -6.49 35.96 -9.61
CA GLU A 4 -7.19 34.80 -10.20
C GLU A 4 -6.22 33.86 -10.89
N ILE A 5 -5.24 34.41 -11.65
CA ILE A 5 -4.20 33.61 -12.31
C ILE A 5 -3.32 32.90 -11.27
N ILE A 6 -2.97 33.58 -10.18
CA ILE A 6 -2.20 33.00 -9.07
C ILE A 6 -3.00 31.90 -8.37
N LEU A 7 -4.29 32.10 -8.11
CA LEU A 7 -5.18 31.08 -7.52
C LEU A 7 -5.33 29.85 -8.43
N ILE A 8 -5.46 30.05 -9.75
CA ILE A 8 -5.48 28.97 -10.73
C ILE A 8 -4.13 28.25 -10.79
N PHE A 9 -3.00 28.98 -10.71
CA PHE A 9 -1.68 28.34 -10.66
C PHE A 9 -1.47 27.53 -9.38
N TYR A 10 -1.91 28.02 -8.22
CA TYR A 10 -1.87 27.27 -6.96
C TYR A 10 -2.81 26.07 -6.98
N SER A 11 -3.98 26.14 -7.65
CA SER A 11 -4.88 25.00 -7.79
C SER A 11 -4.36 23.94 -8.78
N PHE A 12 -3.65 24.34 -9.84
CA PHE A 12 -2.98 23.40 -10.76
C PHE A 12 -1.71 22.76 -10.18
N MET A 13 -1.05 23.43 -9.23
CA MET A 13 0.17 22.92 -8.54
C MET A 13 -0.14 21.88 -7.45
N VAL A 14 -1.41 21.60 -7.14
CA VAL A 14 -1.76 20.42 -6.36
C VAL A 14 -1.68 19.20 -7.28
N VAL A 15 -0.45 18.74 -7.52
CA VAL A 15 -0.22 17.44 -8.15
C VAL A 15 -0.87 16.41 -7.23
N PHE A 16 -1.74 15.54 -7.77
CA PHE A 16 -2.43 14.45 -7.08
C PHE A 16 -1.45 13.38 -6.58
N GLY A 17 -0.60 13.75 -5.63
CA GLY A 17 0.45 12.91 -5.08
C GLY A 17 0.47 12.98 -3.55
N HIS A 18 1.30 12.12 -2.97
CA HIS A 18 1.47 12.07 -1.52
C HIS A 18 2.20 13.33 -1.02
N PRO A 19 2.04 13.72 0.26
CA PRO A 19 2.91 14.73 0.85
C PRO A 19 4.40 14.40 0.64
N PRO A 20 5.31 15.38 0.45
CA PRO A 20 6.73 15.11 0.20
C PRO A 20 7.41 14.18 1.22
N LYS A 21 6.96 14.22 2.49
CA LYS A 21 7.42 13.30 3.55
C LYS A 21 7.24 11.82 3.20
N CYS A 22 6.18 11.47 2.46
CA CYS A 22 5.86 10.11 2.07
C CYS A 22 6.80 9.54 1.00
N TYR A 23 7.63 10.37 0.38
CA TYR A 23 8.65 9.92 -0.57
C TYR A 23 10.01 9.64 0.08
N LEU A 24 10.15 9.87 1.40
CA LEU A 24 11.38 9.57 2.11
C LEU A 24 11.57 8.04 2.25
N PRO A 25 12.80 7.54 2.12
CA PRO A 25 13.08 6.12 2.22
C PRO A 25 12.82 5.60 3.64
N GLN A 26 12.54 4.31 3.76
CA GLN A 26 12.43 3.64 5.06
C GLN A 26 13.76 3.80 5.82
N ALA A 27 13.70 4.35 7.03
CA ALA A 27 14.89 4.58 7.84
C ALA A 27 14.78 3.85 9.19
N LYS A 28 15.55 2.77 9.35
CA LYS A 28 15.59 1.95 10.57
C LYS A 28 16.07 2.74 11.79
N GLY A 29 16.77 3.86 11.60
CA GLY A 29 17.33 4.64 12.70
C GLY A 29 18.55 3.95 13.30
N THR A 30 18.81 4.22 14.58
CA THR A 30 19.95 3.66 15.33
C THR A 30 19.58 3.46 16.80
N SER A 31 20.12 2.39 17.38
CA SER A 31 20.11 2.13 18.82
C SER A 31 21.35 2.68 19.54
N SER A 32 22.40 3.06 18.79
CA SER A 32 23.63 3.62 19.36
C SER A 32 23.38 4.99 19.98
N ASN A 33 23.78 5.16 21.24
CA ASN A 33 23.54 6.38 22.03
C ASN A 33 22.06 6.80 22.03
N CYS A 34 21.14 5.83 21.97
CA CYS A 34 19.70 6.05 21.97
C CYS A 34 19.08 5.60 23.29
N SER A 35 18.18 6.42 23.84
CA SER A 35 17.43 6.09 25.06
C SER A 35 16.05 5.48 24.78
N TYR A 36 15.63 5.43 23.51
CA TYR A 36 14.36 4.84 23.11
C TYR A 36 14.57 3.39 22.68
N GLU A 37 13.66 2.53 23.12
CA GLU A 37 13.65 1.13 22.74
C GLU A 37 13.25 0.94 21.27
N ALA A 38 13.70 -0.17 20.69
CA ALA A 38 13.23 -0.57 19.37
C ALA A 38 11.73 -0.84 19.39
N SER A 39 11.03 -0.41 18.34
CA SER A 39 9.58 -0.59 18.20
C SER A 39 9.21 -0.89 16.75
N ILE A 40 8.05 -1.52 16.57
CA ILE A 40 7.46 -1.65 15.23
C ILE A 40 6.88 -0.29 14.84
N ARG A 41 7.27 0.17 13.65
CA ARG A 41 6.77 1.40 13.01
C ARG A 41 6.33 1.08 11.59
N TYR A 42 5.56 1.98 11.00
CA TYR A 42 5.03 1.84 9.65
C TYR A 42 5.67 2.85 8.72
N HIS A 43 6.14 2.38 7.57
CA HIS A 43 6.70 3.19 6.49
C HIS A 43 5.75 3.12 5.30
N PHE A 44 5.47 4.27 4.70
CA PHE A 44 4.73 4.32 3.45
C PHE A 44 5.69 4.15 2.26
N ASP A 45 5.46 3.13 1.44
CA ASP A 45 6.20 2.94 0.19
C ASP A 45 5.45 3.58 -0.99
N PRO A 46 5.94 4.72 -1.54
CA PRO A 46 5.27 5.42 -2.63
C PRO A 46 5.27 4.63 -3.95
N LYS A 47 6.09 3.58 -4.09
CA LYS A 47 6.10 2.73 -5.29
C LYS A 47 4.91 1.76 -5.27
N THR A 48 4.68 1.12 -4.13
CA THR A 48 3.60 0.13 -3.98
C THR A 48 2.28 0.74 -3.51
N ASN A 49 2.34 1.97 -2.97
CA ASN A 49 1.25 2.63 -2.27
C ASN A 49 0.78 1.87 -1.03
N ILE A 50 1.71 1.18 -0.35
CA ILE A 50 1.41 0.33 0.82
C ILE A 50 2.18 0.85 2.04
N CYS A 51 1.49 0.84 3.18
CA CYS A 51 2.10 0.98 4.49
C CYS A 51 2.50 -0.39 5.02
N HIS A 52 3.81 -0.62 5.23
CA HIS A 52 4.31 -1.85 5.82
C HIS A 52 5.10 -1.57 7.10
N ALA A 53 5.05 -2.52 8.01
CA ALA A 53 5.78 -2.54 9.26
C ALA A 53 7.28 -2.75 9.01
N PHE A 54 8.08 -2.14 9.87
CA PHE A 54 9.50 -2.38 9.99
C PHE A 54 9.95 -2.18 11.43
N LYS A 55 11.07 -2.81 11.80
CA LYS A 55 11.75 -2.54 13.06
C LYS A 55 12.48 -1.19 13.02
N TYR A 56 12.00 -0.24 13.80
CA TYR A 56 12.66 1.04 14.06
C TYR A 56 13.49 0.93 15.35
N GLU A 57 14.76 1.31 15.29
CA GLU A 57 15.74 1.14 16.37
C GLU A 57 15.69 2.25 17.44
N GLY A 58 14.64 3.09 17.42
CA GLY A 58 14.33 4.04 18.50
C GLY A 58 14.73 5.49 18.22
N CYS A 59 15.94 5.73 17.71
CA CYS A 59 16.43 7.10 17.42
C CYS A 59 16.75 7.33 15.94
N GLY A 60 16.70 8.59 15.54
CA GLY A 60 17.01 9.02 14.18
C GLY A 60 15.87 8.73 13.22
N GLY A 61 16.19 8.16 12.06
CA GLY A 61 15.20 7.92 11.03
C GLY A 61 14.74 9.20 10.33
N ASN A 62 13.54 9.17 9.77
CA ASN A 62 12.89 10.33 9.15
C ASN A 62 11.38 10.29 9.41
N VAL A 63 10.66 11.29 8.90
CA VAL A 63 9.22 11.49 9.18
C VAL A 63 8.27 10.57 8.41
N ASN A 64 8.76 9.73 7.49
CA ASN A 64 7.99 8.62 6.92
C ASN A 64 8.02 7.42 7.87
N ASN A 65 7.53 7.64 9.09
CA ASN A 65 7.59 6.74 10.22
C ASN A 65 6.36 6.99 11.09
N TYR A 66 5.47 6.01 11.18
CA TYR A 66 4.17 6.10 11.84
C TYR A 66 4.01 5.01 12.90
N GLU A 67 3.21 5.28 13.94
CA GLU A 67 2.99 4.34 15.05
C GLU A 67 1.98 3.24 14.71
N THR A 68 1.00 3.56 13.85
CA THR A 68 -0.03 2.62 13.41
C THR A 68 -0.13 2.59 11.88
N PRO A 69 -0.64 1.50 11.28
CA PRO A 69 -0.86 1.46 9.84
C PRO A 69 -1.95 2.46 9.41
N GLY A 70 -2.91 2.75 10.29
CA GLY A 70 -3.94 3.76 10.07
C GLY A 70 -3.36 5.18 9.96
N ASP A 71 -2.44 5.55 10.86
CA ASP A 71 -1.76 6.85 10.79
C ASP A 71 -0.94 7.00 9.51
N CYS A 72 -0.26 5.92 9.09
CA CYS A 72 0.48 5.88 7.84
C CYS A 72 -0.44 6.12 6.64
N GLY A 73 -1.55 5.37 6.55
CA GLY A 73 -2.52 5.49 5.47
C GLY A 73 -3.18 6.89 5.41
N GLN A 74 -3.54 7.45 6.57
CA GLN A 74 -4.14 8.78 6.67
C GLN A 74 -3.15 9.88 6.28
N ASN A 75 -1.88 9.78 6.68
CA ASN A 75 -0.89 10.82 6.42
C ASN A 75 -0.33 10.78 4.99
N CYS A 76 -0.40 9.63 4.33
CA CYS A 76 0.06 9.45 2.96
C CYS A 76 -1.09 9.16 1.98
N ASN A 77 -2.34 9.47 2.33
CA ASN A 77 -3.51 9.51 1.43
C ASN A 77 -3.68 8.28 0.51
N VAL A 78 -3.67 7.08 1.11
CA VAL A 78 -3.82 5.82 0.38
C VAL A 78 -5.31 5.53 0.11
N ASP A 79 -5.97 6.32 -0.76
CA ASP A 79 -7.28 5.93 -1.29
C ASP A 79 -7.10 5.21 -2.64
N GLU A 80 -7.30 3.89 -2.61
CA GLU A 80 -7.19 3.00 -3.77
C GLU A 80 -8.08 3.42 -4.96
N LYS A 81 -9.18 4.15 -4.73
CA LYS A 81 -10.08 4.60 -5.80
C LYS A 81 -9.62 5.90 -6.47
N THR A 82 -8.80 6.70 -5.78
CA THR A 82 -8.30 7.98 -6.30
C THR A 82 -6.89 7.85 -6.87
N TYR A 83 -6.11 6.88 -6.41
CA TYR A 83 -4.80 6.58 -6.97
C TYR A 83 -4.88 5.60 -8.13
N ILE A 84 -4.83 6.14 -9.36
CA ILE A 84 -4.95 5.37 -10.61
C ILE A 84 -3.67 4.55 -10.85
N GLN A 85 -3.58 3.39 -10.21
CA GLN A 85 -2.45 2.46 -10.35
C GLN A 85 -2.89 1.02 -10.06
N CYS A 86 -2.33 0.07 -10.81
CA CYS A 86 -2.43 -1.34 -10.45
C CYS A 86 -1.66 -1.62 -9.13
N ALA A 87 -2.02 -2.71 -8.47
CA ALA A 87 -1.39 -3.18 -7.25
C ALA A 87 0.14 -3.20 -7.35
N LEU A 88 0.80 -2.76 -6.28
CA LEU A 88 2.27 -2.72 -6.15
C LEU A 88 3.01 -1.87 -7.18
N GLY A 89 2.32 -1.05 -7.98
CA GLY A 89 2.94 -0.31 -9.07
C GLY A 89 3.23 -1.16 -10.29
N ALA A 90 2.55 -2.29 -10.43
CA ALA A 90 2.58 -3.07 -11.66
C ALA A 90 2.07 -2.22 -12.84
N PRO A 91 2.68 -2.35 -14.04
CA PRO A 91 2.16 -1.69 -15.22
C PRO A 91 0.79 -2.29 -15.61
N PRO A 92 -0.10 -1.50 -16.21
CA PRO A 92 -1.30 -2.03 -16.83
C PRO A 92 -0.98 -3.02 -17.96
N ILE A 93 -1.87 -3.97 -18.18
CA ILE A 93 -1.82 -4.91 -19.31
C ILE A 93 -2.49 -4.25 -20.51
N PHE A 94 -1.81 -4.26 -21.65
CA PHE A 94 -2.30 -3.70 -22.91
C PHE A 94 -2.87 -4.80 -23.81
N ASP A 95 -3.95 -4.49 -24.52
CA ASP A 95 -4.56 -5.31 -25.56
C ASP A 95 -3.73 -5.29 -26.86
N SER A 96 -4.13 -6.08 -27.85
CA SER A 96 -3.49 -6.14 -29.18
C SER A 96 -3.52 -4.82 -29.95
N ARG A 97 -4.35 -3.86 -29.54
CA ARG A 97 -4.51 -2.52 -30.14
C ARG A 97 -3.77 -1.44 -29.36
N GLY A 98 -3.11 -1.77 -28.26
CA GLY A 98 -2.39 -0.83 -27.39
C GLY A 98 -3.28 -0.06 -26.42
N ASN A 99 -4.49 -0.55 -26.09
CA ASN A 99 -5.33 -0.01 -25.03
C ASN A 99 -5.15 -0.82 -23.74
N ASN A 100 -5.15 -0.15 -22.58
CA ASN A 100 -5.14 -0.78 -21.27
C ASN A 100 -6.39 -0.45 -20.44
N ASN A 101 -7.31 0.32 -20.99
CA ASN A 101 -8.58 0.66 -20.36
C ASN A 101 -9.60 -0.44 -20.61
N CYS A 102 -10.33 -0.80 -19.57
CA CYS A 102 -11.52 -1.66 -19.68
C CYS A 102 -12.79 -0.82 -19.45
N PRO A 103 -13.97 -1.29 -19.92
CA PRO A 103 -15.22 -0.56 -19.73
C PRO A 103 -15.52 -0.33 -18.24
N LEU A 104 -16.03 0.85 -17.91
CA LEU A 104 -16.61 1.13 -16.59
C LEU A 104 -17.95 0.37 -16.46
N THR A 105 -17.91 -0.94 -16.18
CA THR A 105 -19.09 -1.68 -15.73
C THR A 105 -19.17 -1.65 -14.21
N SER A 106 -20.35 -1.83 -13.63
CA SER A 106 -20.52 -1.86 -12.17
C SER A 106 -20.00 -3.15 -11.51
N GLU A 107 -19.43 -4.07 -12.29
CA GLU A 107 -19.08 -5.42 -11.83
C GLU A 107 -17.57 -5.65 -11.91
N GLU A 108 -16.94 -6.01 -10.78
CA GLU A 108 -15.55 -6.54 -10.68
C GLU A 108 -15.37 -7.91 -11.35
N THR A 109 -16.23 -8.24 -12.30
CA THR A 109 -15.99 -9.35 -13.23
C THR A 109 -14.85 -8.90 -14.13
N GLY A 110 -13.82 -9.73 -14.33
CA GLY A 110 -12.66 -9.43 -15.19
C GLY A 110 -12.97 -9.21 -16.69
N GLU A 111 -14.20 -8.81 -17.01
CA GLU A 111 -14.73 -8.57 -18.33
C GLU A 111 -14.19 -7.25 -18.90
N GLY A 112 -13.80 -7.29 -20.17
CA GLY A 112 -13.35 -6.12 -20.93
C GLY A 112 -11.85 -6.02 -21.18
N CYS A 113 -11.03 -6.85 -20.53
CA CYS A 113 -9.62 -7.01 -20.87
C CYS A 113 -9.44 -8.13 -21.91
N GLU A 114 -8.55 -7.93 -22.89
CA GLU A 114 -8.25 -8.96 -23.91
C GLU A 114 -7.52 -10.18 -23.32
N SER A 115 -6.67 -9.96 -22.31
CA SER A 115 -5.86 -11.01 -21.68
C SER A 115 -6.59 -11.69 -20.52
N ASP A 116 -6.59 -13.02 -20.51
CA ASP A 116 -7.07 -13.84 -19.39
C ASP A 116 -6.21 -13.70 -18.11
N GLU A 117 -5.02 -13.12 -18.22
CA GLU A 117 -4.15 -12.79 -17.09
C GLU A 117 -4.47 -11.42 -16.49
N ALA A 118 -5.44 -10.69 -17.05
CA ALA A 118 -5.86 -9.39 -16.57
C ALA A 118 -7.18 -9.44 -15.78
N VAL A 119 -7.37 -8.46 -14.92
CA VAL A 119 -8.67 -8.09 -14.31
C VAL A 119 -8.91 -6.61 -14.53
N CYS A 120 -10.18 -6.23 -14.73
CA CYS A 120 -10.57 -4.83 -14.82
C CYS A 120 -10.64 -4.22 -13.41
N LYS A 121 -9.70 -3.32 -13.10
CA LYS A 121 -9.65 -2.58 -11.84
C LYS A 121 -10.28 -1.21 -12.00
N TYR A 122 -11.29 -0.93 -11.18
CA TYR A 122 -12.06 0.32 -11.23
C TYR A 122 -11.47 1.40 -10.33
N PHE A 123 -11.32 2.58 -10.89
CA PHE A 123 -10.99 3.82 -10.18
C PHE A 123 -12.16 4.81 -10.32
N SER A 124 -12.04 5.96 -9.66
CA SER A 124 -13.07 7.00 -9.63
C SER A 124 -13.56 7.50 -11.00
N THR A 125 -12.71 7.53 -12.02
CA THR A 125 -13.04 8.09 -13.35
C THR A 125 -12.68 7.20 -14.54
N MET A 126 -12.02 6.07 -14.30
CA MET A 126 -11.56 5.15 -15.33
C MET A 126 -11.34 3.76 -14.75
N ALA A 127 -11.16 2.76 -15.61
CA ALA A 127 -10.71 1.44 -15.21
C ALA A 127 -9.51 1.01 -16.05
N LEU A 128 -8.65 0.18 -15.45
CA LEU A 128 -7.44 -0.35 -16.07
C LEU A 128 -7.44 -1.87 -16.02
N CYS A 129 -6.93 -2.49 -17.06
CA CYS A 129 -6.55 -3.89 -17.07
C CYS A 129 -5.27 -4.06 -16.28
N CYS A 130 -5.38 -4.70 -15.12
CA CYS A 130 -4.26 -4.95 -14.20
C CYS A 130 -3.94 -6.44 -14.11
N ASN A 131 -2.70 -6.78 -13.76
CA ASN A 131 -2.28 -8.17 -13.64
C ASN A 131 -3.08 -8.89 -12.54
N LYS A 132 -3.85 -9.91 -12.93
CA LYS A 132 -4.75 -10.69 -12.06
C LYS A 132 -4.01 -11.27 -10.86
N THR A 133 -2.86 -11.88 -11.09
CA THR A 133 -2.07 -12.52 -10.04
C THR A 133 -1.58 -11.50 -9.01
N VAL A 134 -1.20 -10.30 -9.45
CA VAL A 134 -0.74 -9.23 -8.56
C VAL A 134 -1.91 -8.64 -7.75
N GLU A 135 -3.04 -8.34 -8.38
CA GLU A 135 -4.21 -7.80 -7.68
C GLU A 135 -4.77 -8.80 -6.66
N VAL A 136 -4.92 -10.08 -7.05
CA VAL A 136 -5.43 -11.13 -6.14
C VAL A 136 -4.41 -11.43 -5.04
N GLY A 137 -3.13 -11.60 -5.36
CA GLY A 137 -2.10 -11.91 -4.36
C GLY A 137 -1.93 -10.79 -3.32
N LEU A 138 -2.00 -9.52 -3.73
CA LEU A 138 -1.96 -8.41 -2.77
C LEU A 138 -3.22 -8.40 -1.89
N LYS A 139 -4.41 -8.60 -2.46
CA LYS A 139 -5.67 -8.69 -1.72
C LYS A 139 -5.65 -9.85 -0.71
N GLU A 140 -5.06 -10.98 -1.09
CA GLU A 140 -4.85 -12.12 -0.19
C GLU A 140 -3.87 -11.80 0.93
N ASP A 141 -2.76 -11.10 0.66
CA ASP A 141 -1.83 -10.64 1.69
C ASP A 141 -2.46 -9.62 2.64
N GLN A 142 -3.34 -8.74 2.15
CA GLN A 142 -4.06 -7.74 2.93
C GLN A 142 -5.28 -8.29 3.70
N SER A 143 -5.76 -9.50 3.39
CA SER A 143 -6.89 -10.15 4.07
C SER A 143 -6.72 -10.12 5.59
N THR A 144 -7.83 -10.14 6.34
CA THR A 144 -7.84 -10.21 7.81
C THR A 144 -7.78 -11.65 8.33
N THR A 145 -7.85 -12.64 7.44
CA THR A 145 -7.96 -14.06 7.77
C THR A 145 -6.78 -14.84 7.20
N CYS A 146 -6.22 -15.73 8.02
CA CYS A 146 -5.13 -16.63 7.66
C CYS A 146 -5.61 -17.82 6.82
N PRO A 147 -4.70 -18.54 6.14
CA PRO A 147 -5.03 -19.80 5.48
C PRO A 147 -5.66 -20.86 6.40
N SER A 148 -5.38 -20.79 7.71
CA SER A 148 -5.99 -21.66 8.73
C SER A 148 -7.44 -21.29 9.07
N GLY A 149 -7.98 -20.19 8.53
CA GLY A 149 -9.28 -19.62 8.90
C GLY A 149 -9.26 -18.78 10.17
N LYS A 150 -8.13 -18.69 10.88
CA LYS A 150 -7.97 -17.83 12.07
C LYS A 150 -7.64 -16.38 11.70
N SER A 151 -7.64 -15.50 12.70
CA SER A 151 -7.40 -14.07 12.48
C SER A 151 -5.93 -13.79 12.20
N ARG A 152 -5.66 -12.83 11.32
CA ARG A 152 -4.37 -12.14 11.26
C ARG A 152 -4.29 -11.06 12.32
N TRP A 153 -3.08 -10.76 12.78
CA TRP A 153 -2.83 -9.64 13.67
C TRP A 153 -3.19 -8.33 12.97
N GLN A 154 -4.04 -7.54 13.61
CA GLN A 154 -4.55 -6.27 13.10
C GLN A 154 -4.33 -5.15 14.11
N ILE A 155 -4.13 -3.93 13.60
CA ILE A 155 -4.17 -2.69 14.40
C ILE A 155 -5.24 -1.79 13.78
N GLY A 156 -6.27 -1.44 14.55
CA GLY A 156 -7.38 -0.63 14.05
C GLY A 156 -8.18 -1.31 12.93
N GLY A 157 -8.23 -2.65 12.90
CA GLY A 157 -8.90 -3.42 11.84
C GLY A 157 -8.09 -3.57 10.55
N ILE A 158 -6.85 -3.05 10.50
CA ILE A 158 -5.95 -3.17 9.36
C ILE A 158 -4.94 -4.28 9.66
N THR A 159 -4.83 -5.27 8.76
CA THR A 159 -3.82 -6.34 8.85
C THR A 159 -2.41 -5.75 8.86
N VAL A 160 -1.60 -6.17 9.83
CA VAL A 160 -0.19 -5.77 9.88
C VAL A 160 0.59 -6.53 8.82
N LEU A 161 1.09 -5.80 7.83
CA LEU A 161 1.97 -6.31 6.78
C LEU A 161 3.41 -5.92 7.04
N ALA A 162 4.37 -6.78 6.72
CA ALA A 162 5.79 -6.44 6.66
C ALA A 162 6.42 -7.05 5.40
N LYS A 163 7.55 -6.52 4.93
CA LYS A 163 8.20 -7.04 3.71
C LYS A 163 8.57 -8.51 3.83
N THR A 164 9.08 -8.90 5.00
CA THR A 164 9.47 -10.27 5.32
C THR A 164 9.23 -10.54 6.80
N CYS A 165 9.22 -11.82 7.18
CA CYS A 165 9.15 -12.20 8.59
C CYS A 165 10.34 -11.73 9.46
N ASP A 166 11.43 -11.23 8.85
CA ASP A 166 12.54 -10.62 9.59
C ASP A 166 12.26 -9.16 9.97
N ASP A 167 11.26 -8.53 9.33
CA ASP A 167 10.92 -7.13 9.53
C ASP A 167 9.79 -6.92 10.57
N VAL A 168 9.17 -8.00 11.06
CA VAL A 168 8.07 -7.96 12.04
C VAL A 168 8.23 -9.00 13.14
N ILE A 169 7.87 -8.62 14.36
CA ILE A 169 7.78 -9.53 15.50
C ILE A 169 6.30 -9.72 15.82
N CYS A 170 5.81 -10.93 15.63
CA CYS A 170 4.41 -11.25 15.94
C CYS A 170 4.15 -11.22 17.45
N PRO A 171 2.96 -10.80 17.89
CA PRO A 171 2.57 -10.89 19.29
C PRO A 171 2.47 -12.35 19.76
N ASN A 172 2.45 -12.56 21.08
CA ASN A 172 2.24 -13.88 21.65
C ASN A 172 0.98 -14.55 21.11
N GLY A 173 1.08 -15.83 20.75
CA GLY A 173 -0.03 -16.57 20.13
C GLY A 173 -0.16 -16.36 18.63
N TYR A 174 0.76 -15.62 17.99
CA TYR A 174 0.81 -15.47 16.54
C TYR A 174 2.15 -15.95 15.97
N THR A 175 2.11 -16.51 14.77
CA THR A 175 3.30 -16.93 14.00
C THR A 175 3.34 -16.21 12.67
N CYS A 176 4.52 -15.73 12.28
CA CYS A 176 4.69 -15.05 11.00
C CYS A 176 4.60 -16.04 9.83
N GLN A 177 3.95 -15.61 8.76
CA GLN A 177 3.90 -16.31 7.48
C GLN A 177 4.25 -15.33 6.35
N ASN A 178 5.02 -15.79 5.36
CA ASN A 178 5.23 -15.03 4.13
C ASN A 178 4.06 -15.31 3.18
N GLY A 179 3.39 -14.25 2.76
CA GLY A 179 2.45 -14.26 1.66
C GLY A 179 3.14 -14.12 0.30
N MET A 180 2.41 -13.65 -0.70
CA MET A 180 2.94 -13.51 -2.06
C MET A 180 3.92 -12.33 -2.19
N PHE A 181 3.65 -11.23 -1.49
CA PHE A 181 4.38 -9.97 -1.55
C PHE A 181 4.75 -9.43 -0.17
N PHE A 182 3.92 -9.72 0.84
CA PHE A 182 4.12 -9.32 2.22
C PHE A 182 3.97 -10.50 3.16
N SER A 183 4.64 -10.39 4.30
CA SER A 183 4.42 -11.24 5.46
C SER A 183 3.37 -10.67 6.40
N TYR A 184 2.73 -11.56 7.15
CA TYR A 184 1.69 -11.25 8.13
C TYR A 184 1.76 -12.23 9.30
N CYS A 185 1.23 -11.81 10.45
CA CYS A 185 1.19 -12.64 11.64
C CYS A 185 -0.16 -13.35 11.75
N CYS A 186 -0.13 -14.68 11.87
CA CYS A 186 -1.32 -15.52 11.96
C CYS A 186 -1.51 -16.07 13.36
N GLU A 187 -2.73 -16.01 13.88
CA GLU A 187 -3.09 -16.62 15.17
C GLU A 187 -2.85 -18.15 15.11
N ASN A 188 -2.15 -18.66 16.13
CA ASN A 188 -1.73 -20.06 16.27
C ASN A 188 -2.92 -21.00 16.48
#